data_AF-A0A963M9H0-F1
#
_entry.id   AF-A0A963M9H0-F1
#
_cell.length_a   1.000
_cell.length_b   1.000
_cell.length_c   1.000
_cell.angle_alpha   90.00
_cell.angle_beta   90.00
_cell.angle_gamma   90.00
#
_symmetry.space_group_name_H-M   'P 1'
#
loop_
_entity.id
_entity.type
_entity.pdbx_description
1 polymer ?
#
loop_
_entity_poly.entity_id
_entity_poly.type
_entity_poly.pdbx_seq_one_letter_code
_entity_poly.pdbx_strand_id
1 'polypeptide(L)'
;PFDQRLILRIAPAVAKAAMDSGVATRPITDMDAYMDRLNRFVFRSGLVMKPIFAAAKESPCKRVIFADGEDERVLRAAQILIEDGIAEPTLIGRPSVVETRLKRFGLDIQPDKDFRLVDPQDDPRYRDYVDLLVKQAGRRGITPEAARTLVRTNPTVIAALAMVRGEADAMICGLEG
;
A
#
# COMPACT_ATOMS: atom_id res chain seq x y z
N PRO A 1 -9.56 16.53 0.07
CA PRO A 1 -8.24 17.12 -0.29
C PRO A 1 -7.85 16.73 -1.72
N PHE A 2 -7.32 17.67 -2.51
CA PHE A 2 -6.87 17.40 -3.89
C PHE A 2 -5.55 16.63 -3.84
N ASP A 3 -5.43 15.49 -4.51
CA ASP A 3 -4.15 14.76 -4.57
C ASP A 3 -3.13 15.59 -5.37
N GLN A 4 -2.09 16.07 -4.68
CA GLN A 4 -1.07 16.93 -5.27
C GLN A 4 -0.33 16.25 -6.44
N ARG A 5 -0.35 14.91 -6.52
CA ARG A 5 0.26 14.15 -7.62
C ARG A 5 -0.60 14.05 -8.86
N LEU A 6 -1.85 14.52 -8.84
CA LEU A 6 -2.63 14.65 -10.06
C LEU A 6 -1.93 15.52 -11.10
N ILE A 7 -1.10 16.49 -10.67
CA ILE A 7 -0.29 17.28 -11.60
C ILE A 7 0.71 16.42 -12.39
N LEU A 8 1.17 15.29 -11.85
CA LEU A 8 2.10 14.36 -12.53
C LEU A 8 1.42 13.54 -13.62
N ARG A 9 0.09 13.39 -13.58
CA ARG A 9 -0.69 12.66 -14.60
C ARG A 9 -1.45 13.61 -15.52
N ILE A 10 -2.19 14.54 -14.94
CA ILE A 10 -3.05 15.48 -15.68
C ILE A 10 -2.21 16.47 -16.48
N ALA A 11 -1.18 17.10 -15.90
CA ALA A 11 -0.44 18.13 -16.63
C ALA A 11 0.30 17.58 -17.87
N PRO A 12 0.99 16.41 -17.81
CA PRO A 12 1.55 15.79 -19.01
C PRO A 12 0.50 15.38 -20.03
N ALA A 13 -0.63 14.81 -19.60
CA ALA A 13 -1.70 14.40 -20.51
C ALA A 13 -2.33 15.59 -21.24
N VAL A 14 -2.61 16.68 -20.51
CA VAL A 14 -3.14 17.92 -21.09
C VAL A 14 -2.11 18.57 -22.01
N ALA A 15 -0.83 18.61 -21.62
CA ALA A 15 0.24 19.15 -22.46
C ALA A 15 0.39 18.36 -23.75
N LYS A 16 0.34 17.03 -23.69
CA LYS A 16 0.36 16.16 -24.87
C LYS A 16 -0.84 16.39 -25.78
N ALA A 17 -2.05 16.40 -25.22
CA ALA A 17 -3.26 16.68 -26.00
C ALA A 17 -3.24 18.07 -26.65
N ALA A 18 -2.66 19.08 -25.99
CA ALA A 18 -2.49 20.42 -26.54
C ALA A 18 -1.49 20.45 -27.71
N MET A 19 -0.42 19.64 -27.65
CA MET A 19 0.52 19.49 -28.77
C MET A 19 -0.14 18.74 -29.94
N ASP A 20 -0.83 17.64 -29.65
CA ASP A 20 -1.49 16.79 -30.67
C ASP A 20 -2.61 17.55 -31.42
N SER A 21 -3.32 18.44 -30.71
CA SER A 21 -4.37 19.29 -31.30
C SER A 21 -3.87 20.59 -31.94
N GLY A 22 -2.56 20.86 -31.88
CA GLY A 22 -1.95 22.05 -32.49
C GLY A 22 -2.24 23.38 -31.79
N VAL A 23 -2.93 23.36 -30.64
CA VAL A 23 -3.22 24.57 -29.85
C VAL A 23 -2.04 25.00 -28.97
N ALA A 24 -1.02 24.15 -28.82
CA ALA A 24 0.17 24.43 -28.03
C ALA A 24 1.04 25.53 -28.67
N THR A 25 1.09 26.69 -28.02
CA THR A 25 1.96 27.82 -28.43
C THR A 25 3.42 27.61 -28.07
N ARG A 26 3.72 26.71 -27.12
CA ARG A 26 5.08 26.32 -26.71
C ARG A 26 5.19 24.80 -26.57
N PRO A 27 5.49 24.07 -27.66
CA PRO A 27 5.63 22.62 -27.63
C PRO A 27 6.74 22.14 -26.68
N ILE A 28 6.52 21.00 -26.05
CA ILE A 28 7.50 20.35 -25.18
C ILE A 28 8.29 19.35 -26.02
N THR A 29 9.60 19.57 -26.15
CA THR A 29 10.48 18.73 -26.97
C THR A 29 10.95 17.47 -26.24
N ASP A 30 11.03 17.52 -24.91
CA ASP A 30 11.45 16.43 -24.05
C ASP A 30 10.41 16.25 -22.92
N MET A 31 9.55 15.25 -23.10
CA MET A 31 8.49 14.93 -22.15
C MET A 31 9.04 14.34 -20.85
N ASP A 32 10.16 13.62 -20.89
CA ASP A 32 10.77 13.04 -19.71
C ASP A 32 11.36 14.14 -18.82
N ALA A 33 12.08 15.10 -19.40
CA ALA A 33 12.57 16.27 -18.68
C ALA A 33 11.44 17.18 -18.16
N TYR A 34 10.27 17.20 -18.82
CA TYR A 34 9.09 17.90 -18.34
C TYR A 34 8.46 17.20 -17.12
N MET A 35 8.27 15.88 -17.20
CA MET A 35 7.78 15.06 -16.08
C MET A 35 8.72 15.14 -14.88
N ASP A 36 10.04 15.15 -15.11
CA ASP A 36 11.04 15.34 -14.07
C ASP A 36 10.96 16.69 -13.36
N ARG A 37 10.62 17.76 -14.09
CA ARG A 37 10.36 19.06 -13.48
C ARG A 37 9.11 19.05 -12.63
N LEU A 38 8.01 18.46 -13.10
CA LEU A 38 6.78 18.33 -12.33
C LEU A 38 6.98 17.51 -11.04
N ASN A 39 7.75 16.42 -11.13
CA ASN A 39 8.12 15.60 -9.98
C ASN A 39 8.77 16.41 -8.84
N ARG A 40 9.61 17.40 -9.16
CA ARG A 40 10.26 18.27 -8.15
C ARG A 40 9.27 19.18 -7.41
N PHE A 41 8.13 19.52 -8.03
CA PHE A 41 7.12 20.38 -7.40
C PHE A 41 6.24 19.61 -6.41
N VAL A 42 5.96 18.34 -6.68
CA VAL A 42 5.03 17.55 -5.86
C VAL A 42 5.73 16.95 -4.65
N PHE A 43 6.95 16.46 -4.85
CA PHE A 43 7.74 15.92 -3.75
C PHE A 43 8.62 17.03 -3.19
N ARG A 44 8.25 17.61 -2.05
CA ARG A 44 9.09 18.58 -1.30
C ARG A 44 10.50 18.03 -0.97
N SER A 45 10.65 16.71 -0.97
CA SER A 45 11.91 15.96 -0.82
C SER A 45 12.33 15.22 -2.11
N GLY A 46 11.86 15.67 -3.28
CA GLY A 46 11.80 14.86 -4.51
C GLY A 46 13.13 14.33 -5.03
N LEU A 47 14.24 15.03 -4.81
CA LEU A 47 15.56 14.54 -5.21
C LEU A 47 16.06 13.35 -4.35
N VAL A 48 15.66 13.29 -3.08
CA VAL A 48 16.08 12.24 -2.15
C VAL A 48 15.24 10.98 -2.33
N MET A 49 13.93 11.13 -2.54
CA MET A 49 13.02 9.99 -2.68
C MET A 49 13.05 9.33 -4.08
N LYS A 50 13.39 10.08 -5.14
CA LYS A 50 13.46 9.55 -6.51
C LYS A 50 14.32 8.27 -6.63
N PRO A 51 15.58 8.23 -6.14
CA PRO A 51 16.38 7.00 -6.21
C PRO A 51 15.80 5.85 -5.37
N ILE A 52 15.15 6.15 -4.24
CA ILE A 52 14.51 5.15 -3.38
C ILE A 52 13.35 4.48 -4.12
N PHE A 53 12.49 5.27 -4.77
CA PHE A 53 11.38 4.72 -5.56
C PHE A 53 11.86 3.93 -6.77
N ALA A 54 12.93 4.39 -7.45
CA ALA A 54 13.52 3.65 -8.56
C ALA A 54 14.04 2.27 -8.10
N ALA A 55 14.82 2.24 -7.01
CA ALA A 55 15.32 1.00 -6.44
C ALA A 55 14.19 0.06 -5.97
N ALA A 56 13.13 0.60 -5.38
CA ALA A 56 11.97 -0.19 -4.95
C ALA A 56 11.25 -0.85 -6.14
N LYS A 57 11.12 -0.16 -7.28
CA LYS A 57 10.50 -0.74 -8.49
C LYS A 57 11.31 -1.90 -9.07
N GLU A 58 12.64 -1.85 -8.96
CA GLU A 58 13.56 -2.89 -9.44
C GLU A 58 13.76 -4.03 -8.42
N SER A 59 13.35 -3.83 -7.17
CA SER A 59 13.52 -4.81 -6.09
C SER A 59 12.72 -6.10 -6.37
N PRO A 60 13.29 -7.29 -6.09
CA PRO A 60 12.54 -8.55 -6.10
C PRO A 60 11.60 -8.69 -4.88
N CYS A 61 11.92 -7.99 -3.78
CA CYS A 61 11.09 -7.97 -2.57
C CYS A 61 10.02 -6.88 -2.72
N LYS A 62 8.80 -7.29 -3.05
CA LYS A 62 7.67 -6.37 -3.31
C LYS A 62 6.50 -6.55 -2.36
N ARG A 63 6.46 -7.62 -1.56
CA ARG A 63 5.27 -7.96 -0.76
C ARG A 63 5.26 -7.12 0.51
N VAL A 64 4.36 -6.15 0.60
CA VAL A 64 4.26 -5.23 1.75
C VAL A 64 2.93 -5.46 2.46
N ILE A 65 2.97 -5.84 3.75
CA ILE A 65 1.76 -6.00 4.55
C ILE A 65 1.44 -4.75 5.37
N PHE A 66 0.19 -4.30 5.31
CA PHE A 66 -0.32 -3.18 6.08
C PHE A 66 -1.25 -3.68 7.18
N ALA A 67 -0.90 -3.41 8.43
CA ALA A 67 -1.72 -3.78 9.58
C ALA A 67 -3.04 -3.00 9.63
N ASP A 68 -2.99 -1.71 9.29
CA ASP A 68 -4.14 -0.80 9.37
C ASP A 68 -4.92 -0.76 8.04
N GLY A 69 -5.22 -1.93 7.46
CA GLY A 69 -5.77 -2.09 6.10
C GLY A 69 -7.15 -1.48 5.88
N GLU A 70 -7.86 -1.09 6.94
CA GLU A 70 -9.12 -0.38 6.83
C GLU A 70 -8.92 1.15 6.69
N ASP A 71 -7.80 1.73 7.12
CA ASP A 71 -7.59 3.20 7.16
C ASP A 71 -7.57 3.84 5.76
N GLU A 72 -8.17 5.04 5.62
CA GLU A 72 -8.21 5.78 4.34
C GLU A 72 -6.80 6.02 3.77
N ARG A 73 -5.84 6.39 4.63
CA ARG A 73 -4.47 6.71 4.23
C ARG A 73 -3.78 5.47 3.67
N VAL A 74 -4.03 4.29 4.26
CA VAL A 74 -3.50 3.01 3.80
C VAL A 74 -4.13 2.59 2.49
N LEU A 75 -5.45 2.68 2.37
CA LEU A 75 -6.14 2.32 1.13
C LEU A 75 -5.67 3.19 -0.05
N ARG A 76 -5.49 4.50 0.18
CA ARG A 76 -4.89 5.41 -0.81
C ARG A 76 -3.45 5.01 -1.12
N ALA A 77 -2.64 4.75 -0.10
CA ALA A 77 -1.25 4.31 -0.28
C ALA A 77 -1.16 3.00 -1.08
N ALA A 78 -2.03 2.03 -0.82
CA ALA A 78 -2.09 0.77 -1.55
C ALA A 78 -2.38 1.00 -3.04
N GLN A 79 -3.38 1.82 -3.37
CA GLN A 79 -3.67 2.15 -4.77
C GLN A 79 -2.47 2.77 -5.48
N ILE A 80 -1.77 3.67 -4.81
CA ILE A 80 -0.57 4.32 -5.34
C ILE A 80 0.54 3.31 -5.61
N LEU A 81 0.81 2.44 -4.64
CA LEU A 81 1.87 1.45 -4.75
C LEU A 81 1.63 0.50 -5.93
N ILE A 82 0.36 0.14 -6.16
CA ILE A 82 -0.07 -0.69 -7.28
C ILE A 82 0.06 0.08 -8.60
N GLU A 83 -0.51 1.28 -8.70
CA GLU A 83 -0.46 2.10 -9.93
C GLU A 83 0.98 2.42 -10.36
N ASP A 84 1.86 2.70 -9.42
CA ASP A 84 3.26 3.02 -9.69
C ASP A 84 4.16 1.79 -9.85
N GLY A 85 3.64 0.58 -9.62
CA GLY A 85 4.38 -0.69 -9.73
C GLY A 85 5.49 -0.85 -8.68
N ILE A 86 5.32 -0.23 -7.51
CA ILE A 86 6.33 -0.17 -6.45
C ILE A 86 6.28 -1.42 -5.56
N ALA A 87 5.07 -1.88 -5.20
CA ALA A 87 4.89 -2.98 -4.26
C ALA A 87 3.59 -3.77 -4.55
N GLU A 88 3.54 -4.97 -4.01
CA GLU A 88 2.39 -5.88 -3.97
C GLU A 88 1.79 -5.85 -2.55
N PRO A 89 0.78 -5.01 -2.31
CA PRO A 89 0.25 -4.84 -0.97
C PRO A 89 -0.59 -6.04 -0.50
N THR A 90 -0.48 -6.33 0.79
CA THR A 90 -1.41 -7.17 1.55
C THR A 90 -2.04 -6.31 2.63
N LEU A 91 -3.36 -6.20 2.66
CA LEU A 91 -4.09 -5.41 3.66
C LEU A 91 -4.69 -6.33 4.71
N ILE A 92 -4.61 -5.94 5.97
CA ILE A 92 -5.30 -6.64 7.07
C ILE A 92 -6.53 -5.82 7.43
N GLY A 93 -7.71 -6.42 7.28
CA GLY A 93 -8.97 -5.73 7.52
C GLY A 93 -10.17 -6.56 7.12
N ARG A 94 -11.34 -6.16 7.61
CA ARG A 94 -12.59 -6.86 7.29
C ARG A 94 -13.00 -6.58 5.85
N PRO A 95 -13.32 -7.61 5.04
CA PRO A 95 -13.71 -7.43 3.63
C PRO A 95 -14.81 -6.40 3.41
N SER A 96 -15.90 -6.51 4.18
CA SER A 96 -17.04 -5.59 4.08
C SER A 96 -16.67 -4.14 4.38
N VAL A 97 -15.75 -3.91 5.32
CA VAL A 97 -15.30 -2.55 5.69
C VAL A 97 -14.37 -1.99 4.64
N VAL A 98 -13.40 -2.79 4.18
CA VAL A 98 -12.46 -2.39 3.12
C VAL A 98 -13.23 -2.04 1.85
N GLU A 99 -14.12 -2.91 1.37
CA GLU A 99 -14.94 -2.66 0.17
C GLU A 99 -15.80 -1.39 0.28
N THR A 100 -16.45 -1.19 1.44
CA THR A 100 -17.26 0.01 1.68
C THR A 100 -16.40 1.28 1.63
N ARG A 101 -15.19 1.23 2.21
CA ARG A 101 -14.26 2.36 2.22
C ARG A 101 -13.66 2.63 0.84
N LEU A 102 -13.30 1.61 0.08
CA LEU A 102 -12.85 1.74 -1.31
C LEU A 102 -13.89 2.50 -2.15
N LYS A 103 -15.16 2.08 -2.09
CA LYS A 103 -16.28 2.76 -2.78
C LYS A 103 -16.45 4.20 -2.29
N ARG A 104 -16.45 4.42 -0.97
CA ARG A 104 -16.60 5.74 -0.36
C ARG A 104 -15.51 6.72 -0.78
N PHE A 105 -14.28 6.24 -0.93
CA PHE A 105 -13.12 7.06 -1.27
C PHE A 105 -12.84 7.17 -2.77
N GLY A 106 -13.66 6.51 -3.61
CA GLY A 106 -13.51 6.49 -5.06
C GLY A 106 -12.21 5.82 -5.49
N LEU A 107 -11.85 4.71 -4.84
CA LEU A 107 -10.66 3.92 -5.13
C LEU A 107 -11.03 2.75 -6.04
N ASP A 108 -10.26 2.56 -7.11
CA ASP A 108 -10.57 1.59 -8.17
C ASP A 108 -9.97 0.19 -7.92
N ILE A 109 -9.06 0.08 -6.96
CA ILE A 109 -8.41 -1.19 -6.59
C ILE A 109 -9.40 -2.17 -5.97
N GLN A 110 -9.18 -3.47 -6.24
CA GLN A 110 -10.07 -4.55 -5.82
C GLN A 110 -9.29 -5.62 -5.01
N PRO A 111 -9.89 -6.11 -3.90
CA PRO A 111 -9.37 -7.29 -3.19
C PRO A 111 -9.24 -8.48 -4.13
N ASP A 112 -8.24 -9.32 -3.90
CA ASP A 112 -7.91 -10.57 -4.62
C ASP A 112 -7.56 -10.42 -6.11
N LYS A 113 -7.67 -9.21 -6.65
CA LYS A 113 -7.23 -8.85 -8.00
C LYS A 113 -5.98 -7.97 -7.96
N ASP A 114 -6.05 -6.86 -7.22
CA ASP A 114 -4.99 -5.85 -7.20
C ASP A 114 -4.15 -5.93 -5.91
N PHE A 115 -4.73 -6.47 -4.83
CA PHE A 115 -4.05 -6.67 -3.54
C PHE A 115 -4.60 -7.88 -2.80
N ARG A 116 -3.81 -8.44 -1.88
CA ARG A 116 -4.27 -9.54 -1.01
C ARG A 116 -4.96 -8.98 0.23
N LEU A 117 -6.01 -9.63 0.68
CA LEU A 117 -6.70 -9.27 1.92
C LEU A 117 -6.56 -10.39 2.95
N VAL A 118 -6.28 -10.02 4.20
CA VAL A 118 -6.27 -10.91 5.35
C VAL A 118 -7.40 -10.48 6.26
N ASP A 119 -8.42 -11.33 6.41
CA ASP A 119 -9.55 -11.06 7.30
C ASP A 119 -9.22 -11.48 8.75
N PRO A 120 -9.16 -10.55 9.72
CA PRO A 120 -8.94 -10.90 11.11
C PRO A 120 -10.04 -11.80 11.71
N GLN A 121 -11.24 -11.81 11.11
CA GLN A 121 -12.40 -12.54 11.62
C GLN A 121 -12.51 -13.95 11.06
N ASP A 122 -12.11 -14.15 9.80
CA ASP A 122 -12.28 -15.41 9.08
C ASP A 122 -11.15 -15.66 8.06
N ASP A 123 -9.94 -15.96 8.56
CA ASP A 123 -8.81 -16.38 7.71
C ASP A 123 -8.49 -17.87 7.90
N PRO A 124 -8.32 -18.65 6.82
CA PRO A 124 -7.98 -20.07 6.92
C PRO A 124 -6.65 -20.36 7.64
N ARG A 125 -5.72 -19.40 7.65
CA ARG A 125 -4.42 -19.49 8.35
C ARG A 125 -4.52 -19.19 9.85
N TYR A 126 -5.71 -18.84 10.36
CA TYR A 126 -5.91 -18.44 11.76
C TYR A 126 -5.30 -19.42 12.77
N ARG A 127 -5.53 -20.73 12.59
CA ARG A 127 -4.99 -21.76 13.49
C ARG A 127 -3.47 -21.75 13.50
N ASP A 128 -2.87 -21.69 12.31
CA ASP A 128 -1.41 -21.65 12.19
C ASP A 128 -0.80 -20.41 12.85
N TYR A 129 -1.46 -19.25 12.72
CA TYR A 129 -1.03 -18.01 13.36
C TYR A 129 -1.06 -18.11 14.89
N VAL A 130 -2.13 -18.69 15.44
CA VAL A 130 -2.24 -18.93 16.89
C VAL A 130 -1.15 -19.88 17.36
N ASP A 131 -0.96 -21.01 16.69
CA ASP A 131 0.05 -22.00 17.06
C ASP A 131 1.46 -21.42 16.99
N LEU A 132 1.75 -20.62 15.96
CA LEU A 132 3.02 -19.92 15.81
C LEU A 132 3.24 -18.91 16.95
N LEU A 133 2.22 -18.12 17.31
CA LEU A 133 2.33 -17.15 18.39
C LEU A 133 2.58 -17.84 19.73
N VAL A 134 1.87 -18.94 20.03
CA VAL A 134 2.10 -19.74 21.23
C VAL A 134 3.52 -20.32 21.23
N LYS A 135 3.99 -20.85 20.10
CA LYS A 135 5.35 -21.39 19.98
C LYS A 135 6.42 -20.34 20.25
N GLN A 136 6.24 -19.11 19.77
CA GLN A 136 7.22 -18.03 19.90
C GLN A 136 7.16 -17.32 21.26
N ALA A 137 5.96 -17.05 21.76
CA ALA A 137 5.73 -16.19 22.91
C ALA A 137 5.15 -16.91 24.14
N GLY A 138 4.88 -18.21 24.06
CA GLY A 138 4.35 -19.01 25.18
C GLY A 138 5.29 -19.01 26.38
N ARG A 139 6.61 -19.08 26.15
CA ARG A 139 7.62 -18.95 27.22
C ARG A 139 7.69 -17.55 27.84
N ARG A 140 7.07 -16.55 27.22
CA ARG A 140 6.95 -15.17 27.72
C ARG A 140 5.58 -14.92 28.37
N GLY A 141 4.80 -15.97 28.65
CA GLY A 141 3.53 -15.89 29.36
C GLY A 141 2.28 -15.79 28.48
N ILE A 142 2.41 -15.89 27.14
CA ILE A 142 1.23 -15.91 26.26
C ILE A 142 0.57 -17.29 26.31
N THR A 143 -0.62 -17.38 26.90
CA THR A 143 -1.43 -18.59 26.90
C THR A 143 -2.08 -18.83 25.53
N PRO A 144 -2.48 -20.07 25.19
CA PRO A 144 -3.22 -20.34 23.94
C PRO A 144 -4.50 -19.51 23.79
N GLU A 145 -5.19 -19.22 24.89
CA GLU A 145 -6.37 -18.34 24.90
C GLU A 145 -6.00 -16.90 24.58
N ALA A 146 -4.95 -16.38 25.22
CA ALA A 146 -4.45 -15.04 24.93
C ALA A 146 -3.99 -14.92 23.47
N ALA A 147 -3.31 -15.94 22.94
CA ALA A 147 -2.88 -15.98 21.55
C ALA A 147 -4.07 -15.93 20.57
N ARG A 148 -5.14 -16.72 20.83
CA ARG A 148 -6.38 -16.67 20.04
C ARG A 148 -6.99 -15.26 20.02
N THR A 149 -7.06 -14.61 21.18
CA THR A 149 -7.57 -13.25 21.29
C THR A 149 -6.71 -12.27 20.51
N LEU A 150 -5.39 -12.30 20.70
CA LEU A 150 -4.46 -11.40 20.03
C LEU A 150 -4.51 -11.53 18.50
N VAL A 151 -4.53 -12.77 17.98
CA VAL A 151 -4.62 -12.99 16.53
C VAL A 151 -5.96 -12.51 15.97
N ARG A 152 -7.06 -12.52 16.73
CA ARG A 152 -8.36 -12.01 16.27
C ARG A 152 -8.50 -10.49 16.34
N THR A 153 -7.88 -9.86 17.33
CA THR A 153 -8.16 -8.45 17.66
C THR A 153 -7.03 -7.50 17.32
N ASN A 154 -5.84 -8.01 17.01
CA ASN A 154 -4.67 -7.17 16.76
C ASN A 154 -4.10 -7.40 15.36
N PRO A 155 -4.44 -6.53 14.38
CA PRO A 155 -3.91 -6.61 13.03
C PRO A 155 -2.39 -6.57 12.95
N THR A 156 -1.73 -5.82 13.84
CA THR A 156 -0.26 -5.76 13.93
C THR A 156 0.35 -7.10 14.32
N VAL A 157 -0.31 -7.87 15.18
CA VAL A 157 0.11 -9.24 15.52
C VAL A 157 -0.02 -10.15 14.29
N ILE A 158 -1.13 -10.07 13.56
CA ILE A 158 -1.34 -10.83 12.33
C ILE A 158 -0.24 -10.50 11.30
N ALA A 159 0.04 -9.20 11.10
CA ALA A 159 1.10 -8.75 10.19
C ALA A 159 2.47 -9.30 10.58
N ALA A 160 2.83 -9.23 11.86
CA ALA A 160 4.10 -9.75 12.35
C ALA A 160 4.21 -11.29 12.18
N LEU A 161 3.11 -12.02 12.39
CA LEU A 161 3.09 -13.47 12.17
C LEU A 161 3.21 -13.84 10.68
N ALA A 162 2.56 -13.09 9.80
CA ALA A 162 2.71 -13.25 8.35
C ALA A 162 4.16 -13.01 7.89
N MET A 163 4.84 -12.01 8.46
CA MET A 163 6.27 -11.76 8.23
C MET A 163 7.14 -12.94 8.67
N VAL A 164 6.90 -13.49 9.87
CA VAL A 164 7.65 -14.66 10.38
C VAL A 164 7.43 -15.90 9.50
N ARG A 165 6.29 -16.01 8.84
CA ARG A 165 5.97 -17.10 7.90
C ARG A 165 6.49 -16.87 6.48
N GLY A 166 7.15 -15.74 6.21
CA GLY A 166 7.67 -15.40 4.88
C GLY A 166 6.58 -15.04 3.86
N GLU A 167 5.38 -14.68 4.34
CA GLU A 167 4.25 -14.30 3.49
C GLU A 167 4.39 -12.87 2.96
N ALA A 168 5.15 -12.03 3.64
CA ALA A 168 5.48 -10.65 3.26
C ALA A 168 6.98 -10.36 3.49
N ASP A 169 7.51 -9.37 2.77
CA ASP A 169 8.90 -8.92 2.81
C ASP A 169 9.09 -7.69 3.72
N ALA A 170 8.04 -6.89 3.89
CA ALA A 170 8.02 -5.74 4.77
C ALA A 170 6.63 -5.54 5.40
N MET A 171 6.60 -4.90 6.56
CA MET A 171 5.39 -4.58 7.31
C MET A 171 5.32 -3.10 7.63
N ILE A 172 4.14 -2.50 7.48
CA ILE A 172 3.85 -1.11 7.86
C ILE A 172 2.63 -1.12 8.81
N CYS A 173 2.78 -0.45 9.95
CA CYS A 173 1.76 -0.32 11.00
C CYS A 173 1.96 0.96 11.80
N GLY A 174 1.04 1.25 12.72
CA GLY A 174 1.21 2.30 13.73
C GLY A 174 0.46 3.59 13.40
N LEU A 175 -0.65 3.48 12.68
CA LEU A 175 -1.53 4.62 12.44
C LEU A 175 -2.39 5.00 13.65
N GLU A 176 -2.53 4.06 14.58
CA GLU A 176 -3.18 4.23 15.86
C GLU A 176 -2.14 4.05 16.98
N GLY A 177 -1.97 5.08 17.80
CA GLY A 177 -1.00 5.17 18.89
C GLY A 177 -1.23 6.43 19.72
#